data_AF-A0A7W1LBT6-F1
#
_entry.id   AF-A0A7W1LBT6-F1
#
_cell.length_a   1.000
_cell.length_b   1.000
_cell.length_c   1.000
_cell.angle_alpha   90.00
_cell.angle_beta   90.00
_cell.angle_gamma   90.00
#
_symmetry.space_group_name_H-M   'P 1'
#
loop_
_entity.id
_entity.type
_entity.pdbx_description
1 polymer ?
#
loop_
_entity_poly.entity_id
_entity_poly.type
_entity_poly.pdbx_seq_one_letter_code
_entity_poly.pdbx_strand_id
1 'polypeptide(L)' 'MIQSYFDFLDKKLSENICKDKLSFTLEFIEKNNLPKDDLIDWLENNGGYCDCEVLANVEEKINDK' A
#
# COMPACT_ATOMS: atom_id res chain seq x y z
N MET A 1 -10.33 5.69 5.00
CA MET A 1 -9.91 4.28 4.99
C MET A 1 -8.81 4.04 3.97
N ILE A 2 -9.03 4.36 2.68
CA ILE A 2 -7.97 4.22 1.67
C ILE A 2 -6.91 5.34 1.74
N GLN A 3 -7.31 6.61 1.94
CA GLN A 3 -6.33 7.69 2.13
C GLN A 3 -5.44 7.46 3.35
N SER A 4 -6.02 7.03 4.48
CA SER A 4 -5.26 6.68 5.69
C SER A 4 -4.28 5.52 5.50
N TYR A 5 -4.48 4.68 4.49
CA TYR A 5 -3.53 3.63 4.11
C TYR A 5 -2.35 4.22 3.34
N PHE A 6 -2.61 5.09 2.36
CA PHE A 6 -1.55 5.80 1.63
C PHE A 6 -0.74 6.72 2.54
N ASP A 7 -1.39 7.53 3.37
CA ASP A 7 -0.71 8.39 4.36
C ASP A 7 0.20 7.56 5.31
N PHE A 8 -0.21 6.33 5.64
CA PHE A 8 0.59 5.43 6.46
C PHE A 8 1.83 4.92 5.70
N LEU A 9 1.68 4.53 4.44
CA LEU A 9 2.79 4.11 3.60
C LEU A 9 3.78 5.26 3.35
N ASP A 10 3.28 6.45 3.02
CA ASP A 10 4.10 7.66 2.84
C ASP A 10 4.95 7.93 4.07
N LYS A 11 4.32 7.94 5.26
CA LYS A 11 5.05 8.13 6.51
C LYS A 11 6.13 7.07 6.70
N LYS A 12 5.80 5.79 6.52
CA LYS A 12 6.76 4.68 6.69
C LYS A 12 7.92 4.78 5.71
N LEU A 13 7.65 5.12 4.46
CA LEU A 13 8.66 5.23 3.40
C LEU A 13 9.49 6.52 3.48
N SER A 14 8.99 7.56 4.15
CA SER A 14 9.79 8.75 4.49
C SER A 14 10.90 8.45 5.51
N GLU A 15 10.68 7.44 6.37
CA GLU A 15 11.59 7.05 7.46
C GLU A 15 12.40 5.77 7.11
N ASN A 16 11.99 5.02 6.09
CA ASN A 16 12.54 3.70 5.75
C ASN A 16 12.63 3.51 4.24
N ILE A 17 13.67 2.82 3.79
CA ILE A 17 13.81 2.42 2.39
C ILE A 17 12.80 1.31 2.07
N CYS A 18 12.21 1.33 0.87
CA CYS A 18 11.37 0.22 0.41
C CYS A 18 12.20 -1.07 0.27
N LYS A 19 11.63 -2.20 0.69
CA LYS A 19 12.31 -3.50 0.71
C LYS A 19 11.88 -4.42 -0.44
N ASP A 20 11.35 -3.84 -1.52
CA ASP A 20 10.75 -4.56 -2.66
C ASP A 20 9.69 -5.58 -2.22
N LYS A 21 8.92 -5.22 -1.18
CA LYS A 21 7.90 -6.05 -0.53
C LYS A 21 6.74 -5.18 -0.04
N LEU A 22 5.61 -5.82 0.25
CA LEU A 22 4.42 -5.22 0.86
C LEU A 22 4.46 -5.27 2.41
N SER A 23 5.62 -4.98 3.01
CA SER A 23 5.81 -5.21 4.45
C SER A 23 4.99 -4.23 5.30
N PHE A 24 4.93 -2.96 4.90
CA PHE A 24 4.13 -1.97 5.60
C PHE A 24 2.65 -2.12 5.29
N THR A 25 2.31 -2.55 4.08
CA THR A 25 0.95 -2.95 3.73
C THR A 25 0.41 -4.04 4.66
N LEU A 26 1.18 -5.11 4.88
CA LEU A 26 0.81 -6.17 5.81
C LEU A 26 0.68 -5.65 7.26
N GLU A 27 1.58 -4.77 7.70
CA GLU A 27 1.49 -4.11 9.01
C GLU A 27 0.18 -3.31 9.15
N PHE A 28 -0.24 -2.59 8.09
CA PHE A 28 -1.48 -1.83 8.08
C PHE A 28 -2.72 -2.74 8.13
N ILE A 29 -2.70 -3.82 7.36
CA ILE A 29 -3.77 -4.84 7.33
C ILE A 29 -3.99 -5.43 8.72
N GLU A 30 -2.92 -5.88 9.38
CA GLU A 30 -2.98 -6.47 10.72
C GLU A 30 -3.50 -5.48 11.75
N LYS A 31 -3.01 -4.23 11.73
CA LYS A 31 -3.45 -3.17 12.67
C LYS A 31 -4.93 -2.81 12.55
N ASN A 32 -5.49 -2.93 11.35
CA ASN A 32 -6.87 -2.54 11.05
C ASN A 32 -7.81 -3.75 10.88
N ASN A 33 -7.32 -4.97 11.09
CA ASN A 33 -8.06 -6.22 10.95
C ASN A 33 -8.77 -6.35 9.58
N LEU A 34 -8.05 -6.03 8.51
CA LEU A 34 -8.54 -6.05 7.12
C LEU A 34 -8.34 -7.43 6.47
N PRO A 35 -9.17 -7.80 5.46
CA PRO A 35 -8.96 -9.02 4.69
C PRO A 35 -7.68 -8.89 3.85
N LYS A 36 -6.70 -9.76 4.14
CA LYS A 36 -5.37 -9.71 3.52
C LYS A 36 -5.43 -10.07 2.04
N ASP A 37 -5.95 -11.24 1.71
CA ASP A 37 -5.81 -11.82 0.36
C ASP A 37 -6.48 -10.93 -0.69
N ASP A 38 -7.71 -10.45 -0.43
CA ASP A 38 -8.43 -9.55 -1.34
C ASP A 38 -7.68 -8.23 -1.60
N LEU A 39 -7.03 -7.66 -0.58
CA LEU A 39 -6.29 -6.41 -0.74
C LEU A 39 -5.00 -6.62 -1.53
N ILE A 40 -4.25 -7.68 -1.24
CA ILE A 40 -3.00 -7.98 -1.97
C ILE A 40 -3.28 -8.24 -3.44
N ASP A 41 -4.26 -9.09 -3.76
CA ASP A 41 -4.65 -9.37 -5.14
C ASP A 41 -5.08 -8.09 -5.88
N TRP A 42 -5.82 -7.21 -5.21
CA TRP A 42 -6.23 -5.94 -5.81
C TRP A 42 -5.03 -5.00 -6.05
N LEU A 43 -4.07 -4.92 -5.12
CA LEU A 43 -2.87 -4.10 -5.29
C LEU A 43 -2.01 -4.59 -6.47
N GLU A 44 -1.75 -5.90 -6.54
CA GLU A 44 -0.95 -6.50 -7.62
C GLU A 44 -1.60 -6.27 -9.00
N ASN A 45 -2.92 -6.45 -9.11
CA ASN A 45 -3.68 -6.15 -10.33
C ASN A 45 -3.61 -4.68 -10.74
N ASN A 46 -3.32 -3.77 -9.81
CA ASN A 46 -3.13 -2.34 -10.07
C ASN A 46 -1.65 -1.94 -10.17
N GLY A 47 -0.72 -2.88 -10.10
CA GLY A 47 0.72 -2.65 -10.25
C GLY A 47 1.45 -2.30 -8.97
N GLY A 48 0.89 -2.58 -7.79
CA GLY A 48 1.53 -2.39 -6.49
C GLY A 48 2.14 -3.68 -5.95
N TYR A 49 3.36 -4.03 -6.35
CA TYR A 49 4.05 -5.24 -5.88
C TYR A 49 5.02 -4.97 -4.71
N CYS A 50 5.46 -3.72 -4.54
CA CYS A 50 6.11 -3.21 -3.32
C CYS A 50 5.29 -2.07 -2.68
N ASP A 51 5.54 -1.78 -1.40
CA ASP A 51 4.95 -0.61 -0.72
C ASP A 51 5.19 0.70 -1.51
N CYS A 52 6.32 0.82 -2.21
CA CYS A 52 6.64 1.96 -3.06
C CYS A 52 5.77 2.12 -4.32
N GLU A 53 5.51 1.00 -4.99
CA GLU A 53 4.69 0.92 -6.19
C GLU A 53 3.22 1.09 -5.87
N VAL A 54 2.78 0.75 -4.65
CA VAL A 54 1.43 1.08 -4.21
C VAL A 54 1.20 2.59 -4.30
N LEU A 55 2.10 3.42 -3.76
CA LEU A 55 1.98 4.87 -3.88
C LEU A 55 2.12 5.31 -5.34
N ALA A 56 3.16 4.86 -6.04
CA ALA A 56 3.47 5.33 -7.39
C ALA A 56 2.46 4.90 -8.47
N ASN A 57 1.82 3.74 -8.32
CA ASN A 57 0.95 3.16 -9.35
C ASN A 57 -0.51 3.09 -8.92
N VAL A 58 -0.80 2.81 -7.64
CA VAL A 58 -2.16 2.54 -7.17
C VAL A 58 -2.83 3.79 -6.64
N GLU A 59 -2.14 4.59 -5.81
CA GLU A 59 -2.66 5.87 -5.32
C GLU A 59 -2.87 6.86 -6.47
N GLU A 60 -1.87 7.02 -7.35
CA GLU A 60 -1.99 7.86 -8.55
C GLU A 60 -3.23 7.50 -9.38
N LYS A 61 -3.49 6.20 -9.63
CA LYS A 61 -4.68 5.73 -10.36
C LYS A 61 -6.01 6.01 -9.66
N ILE A 62 -6.02 6.15 -8.34
CA ILE A 62 -7.23 6.50 -7.59
C ILE A 62 -7.45 8.01 -7.62
N ASN A 63 -6.38 8.80 -7.52
CA ASN A 63 -6.46 10.26 -7.53
C ASN A 63 -6.74 10.83 -8.94
N ASP A 64 -6.40 10.09 -9.99
CA ASP A 64 -6.73 10.42 -11.39
C ASP A 64 -8.19 10.10 -11.80
N LYS A 65 -9.03 9.64 -10.86
CA LYS A 65 -10.44 9.31 -11.09
C LYS A 65 -11.39 10.22 -10.31
#